data_AF-A0A451AQJ5-F1
#
_entry.id   AF-A0A451AQJ5-F1
#
_cell.length_a   1.000
_cell.length_b   1.000
_cell.length_c   1.000
_cell.angle_alpha   90.00
_cell.angle_beta   90.00
_cell.angle_gamma   90.00
#
_symmetry.space_group_name_H-M   'P 1'
#
loop_
_entity.id
_entity.type
_entity.pdbx_description
1 polymer ?
#
loop_
_entity_poly.entity_id
_entity_poly.type
_entity_poly.pdbx_seq_one_letter_code
_entity_poly.pdbx_strand_id
1 'polypeptide(L)'
;MNIKLTAQEKIQVLNGEDLFAIMQKVLLRENKIDRDKEHFWIVGLDADNRILFIELVSLGGVTSATVKPMEVFRVAVLKNAVSAILVHNHTSRDLTPSDADKDLTDRLIQVGRILNIPVFDHLIITTEDFLSFQYQGLMEELRKSLKWVPPYEIEERIRAEERRMREEAVRAAREEGEREGKGMGMREGLREGRKEGMEMGLQEGEKKGKDEGKKEKAVEIARAALAEGMEIGVVGGGGWRVGGKVSWQDNDCWFQSSAWEPQPWKLCFQSGKRSFPLPRSQAERLCKYSRNTAKHVYSCRYDIFEIFYKYCQRKLIKCRIYISSDIIIFF
;
A
#
# COMPACT_ATOMS: atom_id res chain seq x y z
N MET A 1 49.81 -6.95 27.39
CA MET A 1 50.31 -8.06 28.23
C MET A 1 49.11 -8.96 28.56
N ASN A 2 49.20 -10.24 28.20
CA ASN A 2 48.10 -11.20 28.42
C ASN A 2 48.14 -11.72 29.86
N ILE A 3 47.06 -11.50 30.60
CA ILE A 3 46.97 -11.90 32.00
C ILE A 3 46.60 -13.39 32.04
N LYS A 4 47.46 -14.19 32.68
CA LYS A 4 47.18 -15.63 32.87
C LYS A 4 46.03 -15.78 33.86
N LEU A 5 44.89 -16.26 33.35
CA LEU A 5 43.73 -16.64 34.17
C LEU A 5 43.83 -18.12 34.55
N THR A 6 43.53 -18.41 35.81
CA THR A 6 43.27 -19.76 36.31
C THR A 6 41.94 -20.30 35.77
N ALA A 7 41.71 -21.60 35.85
CA ALA A 7 40.44 -22.20 35.42
C ALA A 7 39.25 -21.65 36.22
N GLN A 8 39.47 -21.31 37.49
CA GLN A 8 38.49 -20.71 38.39
C GLN A 8 38.17 -19.25 38.06
N GLU A 9 39.07 -18.53 37.38
CA GLU A 9 38.87 -17.14 36.95
C GLU A 9 38.18 -17.04 35.57
N LYS A 10 38.06 -18.14 34.82
CA LYS A 10 37.26 -18.21 33.58
C LYS A 10 35.78 -18.41 33.87
N ILE A 11 35.24 -17.50 34.66
CA ILE A 11 33.84 -17.50 35.05
C ILE A 11 32.97 -16.99 33.90
N GLN A 12 31.68 -17.33 33.99
CA GLN A 12 30.64 -16.64 33.24
C GLN A 12 30.37 -15.30 33.92
N VAL A 13 30.43 -14.21 33.16
CA VAL A 13 30.16 -12.86 33.66
C VAL A 13 28.67 -12.59 33.52
N LEU A 14 27.96 -12.43 34.64
CA LEU A 14 26.54 -12.09 34.66
C LEU A 14 26.32 -10.59 34.88
N ASN A 15 27.21 -9.95 35.65
CA ASN A 15 27.14 -8.54 35.98
C ASN A 15 28.54 -7.93 36.18
N GLY A 16 28.60 -6.62 36.48
CA GLY A 16 29.85 -5.91 36.73
C GLY A 16 30.60 -6.35 37.99
N GLU A 17 29.89 -6.86 39.01
CA GLU A 17 30.50 -7.32 40.27
C GLU A 17 31.38 -8.55 40.06
N ASP A 18 30.92 -9.51 39.26
CA ASP A 18 31.67 -10.72 38.89
C ASP A 18 33.02 -10.34 38.27
N LEU A 19 33.00 -9.39 37.33
CA LEU A 19 34.21 -8.95 36.65
C LEU A 19 35.09 -8.09 37.55
N PHE A 20 34.51 -7.22 38.38
CA PHE A 20 35.26 -6.40 39.33
C PHE A 20 36.08 -7.27 40.30
N ALA A 21 35.51 -8.34 40.84
CA ALA A 21 36.22 -9.23 41.77
C ALA A 21 37.51 -9.84 41.16
N ILE A 22 37.53 -10.07 39.84
CA ILE A 22 38.70 -10.55 39.10
C ILE A 22 39.65 -9.38 38.82
N MET A 23 39.12 -8.27 38.30
CA MET A 23 39.93 -7.11 37.92
C MET A 23 40.60 -6.42 39.11
N GLN A 24 39.96 -6.40 40.28
CA GLN A 24 40.55 -5.93 41.52
C GLN A 24 41.77 -6.78 41.90
N LYS A 25 41.68 -8.11 41.82
CA LYS A 25 42.82 -9.01 42.06
C LYS A 25 43.94 -8.77 41.05
N VAL A 26 43.59 -8.53 39.79
CA VAL A 26 44.55 -8.17 38.74
C VAL A 26 45.27 -6.87 39.09
N LEU A 27 44.55 -5.81 39.42
CA LEU A 27 45.12 -4.50 39.78
C LEU A 27 45.99 -4.59 41.05
N LEU A 28 45.59 -5.40 42.04
CA LEU A 28 46.33 -5.59 43.28
C LEU A 28 47.60 -6.46 43.15
N ARG A 29 47.78 -7.19 42.04
CA ARG A 29 49.03 -7.91 41.73
C ARG A 29 50.14 -6.96 41.28
N GLU A 30 49.78 -5.78 40.78
CA GLU A 30 50.76 -4.77 40.35
C GLU A 30 51.48 -4.14 41.55
N ASN A 31 52.72 -3.71 41.33
CA ASN A 31 53.47 -3.01 42.35
C ASN A 31 52.82 -1.63 42.63
N LYS A 32 53.19 -0.99 43.75
CA LYS A 32 52.58 0.29 44.13
C LYS A 32 52.76 1.39 43.08
N ILE A 33 53.91 1.45 42.41
CA ILE A 33 54.25 2.49 41.43
C ILE A 33 53.38 2.35 40.18
N ASP A 34 53.20 1.12 39.70
CA ASP A 34 52.39 0.86 38.51
C ASP A 34 50.91 0.99 38.82
N ARG A 35 50.45 0.58 40.01
CA ARG A 35 49.06 0.82 40.46
C ARG A 35 48.66 2.30 40.52
N ASP A 36 49.62 3.20 40.70
CA ASP A 36 49.41 4.66 40.67
C ASP A 36 49.40 5.22 39.23
N LYS A 37 49.34 4.35 38.21
CA LYS A 37 49.11 4.70 36.80
C LYS A 37 47.73 4.23 36.35
N GLU A 38 47.23 4.88 35.31
CA GLU A 38 46.04 4.41 34.62
C GLU A 38 46.36 3.23 33.71
N HIS A 39 45.57 2.18 33.84
CA HIS A 39 45.61 1.02 33.00
C HIS A 39 44.29 0.92 32.26
N PHE A 40 44.37 0.53 31.00
CA PHE A 40 43.21 0.23 30.19
C PHE A 40 43.28 -1.22 29.71
N TRP A 41 42.30 -2.02 30.11
CA TRP A 41 42.16 -3.41 29.72
C TRP A 41 40.96 -3.61 28.79
N ILE A 42 41.10 -4.64 27.97
CA ILE A 42 39.97 -5.27 27.29
C ILE A 42 39.80 -6.70 27.80
N VAL A 43 38.55 -7.04 28.09
CA VAL A 43 38.11 -8.37 28.48
C VAL A 43 37.32 -8.95 27.31
N GLY A 44 37.84 -9.99 26.67
CA GLY A 44 37.15 -10.67 25.59
C GLY A 44 36.27 -11.79 26.14
N LEU A 45 35.04 -11.89 25.64
CA LEU A 45 34.07 -12.92 26.05
C LEU A 45 33.72 -13.86 24.89
N ASP A 46 33.32 -15.07 25.24
CA ASP A 46 32.70 -16.03 24.31
C ASP A 46 31.17 -15.87 24.22
N ALA A 47 30.52 -16.77 23.47
CA ALA A 47 29.08 -16.74 23.26
C ALA A 47 28.25 -16.99 24.54
N ASP A 48 28.85 -17.61 25.56
CA ASP A 48 28.23 -17.88 26.85
C ASP A 48 28.58 -16.80 27.89
N ASN A 49 29.15 -15.67 27.46
CA ASN A 49 29.68 -14.60 28.32
C ASN A 49 30.78 -15.05 29.28
N ARG A 50 31.56 -16.08 28.94
CA ARG A 50 32.73 -16.49 29.72
C ARG A 50 33.97 -15.74 29.29
N ILE A 51 34.85 -15.45 30.24
CA ILE A 51 36.10 -14.73 29.97
C ILE A 51 37.05 -15.61 29.15
N LEU A 52 37.31 -15.19 27.91
CA LEU A 52 38.34 -15.80 27.05
C LEU A 52 39.74 -15.31 27.44
N PHE A 53 39.87 -14.00 27.66
CA PHE A 53 41.14 -13.36 28.01
C PHE A 53 40.91 -11.99 28.66
N ILE A 54 41.95 -11.53 29.36
CA ILE A 54 42.10 -10.15 29.83
C ILE A 54 43.45 -9.65 29.33
N GLU A 55 43.44 -8.54 28.61
CA GLU A 55 44.64 -7.96 28.01
C GLU A 55 44.80 -6.51 28.43
N LEU A 56 45.97 -6.15 28.96
CA LEU A 56 46.36 -4.76 29.15
C LEU A 56 46.70 -4.16 27.79
N VAL A 57 45.90 -3.18 27.35
CA VAL A 57 46.05 -2.49 26.06
C VAL A 57 46.96 -1.29 26.20
N SER A 58 46.74 -0.47 27.23
CA SER A 58 47.52 0.74 27.47
C SER A 58 47.88 0.85 28.94
N LEU A 59 49.11 1.26 29.20
CA LEU A 59 49.59 1.73 30.49
C LEU A 59 49.91 3.21 30.34
N GLY A 60 49.09 4.05 30.96
CA GLY A 60 49.14 5.49 30.90
C GLY A 60 50.06 6.11 31.96
N GLY A 61 50.00 7.44 32.03
CA GLY A 61 50.54 8.20 33.15
C GLY A 61 49.60 8.19 34.35
N VAL A 62 49.73 9.19 35.21
CA VAL A 62 48.87 9.37 36.39
C VAL A 62 47.47 9.88 36.02
N THR A 63 47.33 10.56 34.87
CA THR A 63 46.14 11.35 34.50
C THR A 63 45.41 10.89 33.25
N SER A 64 46.05 10.08 32.40
CA SER A 64 45.41 9.54 31.19
C SER A 64 46.23 8.40 30.59
N ALA A 65 45.53 7.44 29.99
CA ALA A 65 46.08 6.45 29.06
C ALA A 65 45.67 6.78 27.62
N THR A 66 46.63 6.82 26.69
CA THR A 66 46.31 7.00 25.26
C THR A 66 45.88 5.65 24.67
N VAL A 67 44.57 5.50 24.39
CA VAL A 67 44.00 4.26 23.88
C VAL A 67 43.61 4.41 22.40
N LYS A 68 44.18 3.56 21.54
CA LYS A 68 43.84 3.51 20.12
C LYS A 68 42.89 2.34 19.83
N PRO A 69 41.77 2.54 19.12
CA PRO A 69 40.81 1.44 18.86
C PRO A 69 41.41 0.21 18.18
N MET A 70 42.37 0.40 17.26
CA MET A 70 43.05 -0.71 16.59
C MET A 70 43.83 -1.61 17.56
N GLU A 71 44.39 -1.04 18.64
CA GLU A 71 45.15 -1.80 19.63
C GLU A 71 44.22 -2.56 20.59
N VAL A 72 43.08 -1.93 20.94
CA VAL A 72 42.02 -2.53 21.76
C VAL A 72 41.47 -3.78 21.08
N PHE A 73 41.00 -3.66 19.84
CA PHE A 73 40.32 -4.77 19.17
C PHE A 73 41.25 -5.80 18.50
N ARG A 74 42.55 -5.51 18.34
CA ARG A 74 43.52 -6.46 17.74
C ARG A 74 43.47 -7.82 18.42
N VAL A 75 43.48 -7.84 19.75
CA VAL A 75 43.51 -9.11 20.50
C VAL A 75 42.13 -9.78 20.53
N ALA A 76 41.05 -9.00 20.52
CA ALA A 76 39.68 -9.52 20.42
C ALA A 76 39.46 -10.28 19.11
N VAL A 77 39.91 -9.72 17.99
CA VAL A 77 39.84 -10.39 16.68
C VAL A 77 40.72 -11.63 16.65
N LEU A 78 41.98 -11.54 17.11
CA LEU A 78 42.91 -12.68 17.09
C LEU A 78 42.46 -13.86 17.95
N LYS A 79 41.72 -13.60 19.03
CA LYS A 79 41.24 -14.63 19.96
C LYS A 79 39.77 -15.00 19.74
N ASN A 80 39.16 -14.58 18.63
CA ASN A 80 37.77 -14.85 18.28
C ASN A 80 36.78 -14.49 19.40
N ALA A 81 36.96 -13.32 20.01
CA ALA A 81 35.99 -12.82 20.98
C ALA A 81 34.65 -12.55 20.30
N VAL A 82 33.56 -13.00 20.92
CA VAL A 82 32.20 -12.73 20.46
C VAL A 82 31.77 -11.33 20.89
N SER A 83 32.27 -10.86 22.02
CA SER A 83 32.00 -9.54 22.59
C SER A 83 33.14 -9.09 23.50
N ALA A 84 33.09 -7.83 23.95
CA ALA A 84 34.10 -7.27 24.83
C ALA A 84 33.51 -6.43 25.97
N ILE A 85 34.22 -6.38 27.09
CA ILE A 85 34.03 -5.41 28.17
C ILE A 85 35.32 -4.59 28.30
N LEU A 86 35.16 -3.28 28.43
CA LEU A 86 36.26 -2.36 28.67
C LEU A 86 36.43 -2.17 30.17
N VAL A 87 37.67 -2.06 30.64
CA VAL A 87 37.95 -1.78 32.04
C VAL A 87 39.11 -0.79 32.12
N HIS A 88 38.97 0.25 32.94
CA HIS A 88 40.13 1.05 33.33
C HIS A 88 40.08 1.39 34.81
N ASN A 89 41.23 1.72 35.39
CA ASN A 89 41.30 2.17 36.77
C ASN A 89 41.46 3.68 36.85
N HIS A 90 40.82 4.28 37.85
CA HIS A 90 41.19 5.61 38.33
C HIS A 90 42.22 5.48 39.45
N THR A 91 43.24 6.35 39.42
CA THR A 91 44.24 6.45 40.49
C THR A 91 43.71 7.26 41.67
N SER A 92 42.81 8.22 41.40
CA SER A 92 41.95 8.85 42.39
C SER A 92 40.87 7.85 42.82
N ARG A 93 40.46 7.88 44.10
CA ARG A 93 39.32 7.07 44.59
C ARG A 93 37.96 7.52 44.05
N ASP A 94 37.95 8.40 43.05
CA ASP A 94 36.74 8.93 42.43
C ASP A 94 36.38 8.03 41.24
N LEU A 95 35.16 7.50 41.23
CA LEU A 95 34.65 6.66 40.16
C LEU A 95 33.88 7.45 39.09
N THR A 96 33.79 8.78 39.24
CA THR A 96 33.06 9.63 38.31
C THR A 96 33.69 9.58 36.91
N PRO A 97 32.98 9.12 35.87
CA PRO A 97 33.53 9.03 34.53
C PRO A 97 33.80 10.43 33.95
N SER A 98 35.01 10.64 33.44
CA SER A 98 35.37 11.87 32.75
C SER A 98 34.74 11.94 31.36
N ASP A 99 34.75 13.14 30.75
CA ASP A 99 34.31 13.29 29.37
C ASP A 99 35.22 12.56 28.38
N ALA A 100 36.51 12.39 28.72
CA ALA A 100 37.45 11.60 27.94
C ALA A 100 37.08 10.11 27.96
N ASP A 101 36.63 9.58 29.11
CA ASP A 101 36.18 8.19 29.22
C ASP A 101 34.93 7.96 28.38
N LYS A 102 33.96 8.86 28.46
CA LYS A 102 32.73 8.80 27.64
C LYS A 102 33.04 8.86 26.14
N ASP A 103 33.93 9.78 25.73
CA ASP A 103 34.33 9.93 24.33
C ASP A 103 35.05 8.68 23.80
N LEU A 104 36.00 8.15 24.58
CA LEU A 104 36.71 6.91 24.25
C LEU A 104 35.73 5.74 24.14
N THR A 105 34.79 5.63 25.08
CA THR A 105 33.78 4.57 25.11
C THR A 105 32.88 4.63 23.88
N ASP A 106 32.34 5.80 23.52
CA ASP A 106 31.54 5.98 22.31
C ASP A 106 32.32 5.53 21.07
N ARG A 107 33.56 6.00 20.93
CA ARG A 107 34.41 5.61 19.81
C ARG A 107 34.62 4.09 19.73
N LEU A 108 34.85 3.43 20.86
CA LEU A 108 35.06 1.97 20.92
C LEU A 108 33.76 1.19 20.68
N ILE A 109 32.60 1.72 21.10
CA ILE A 109 31.28 1.15 20.77
C ILE A 109 31.10 1.12 19.24
N GLN A 110 31.36 2.24 18.55
CA GLN A 110 31.21 2.30 17.08
C GLN A 110 32.17 1.34 16.37
N VAL A 111 33.43 1.27 16.82
CA VAL A 111 34.40 0.33 16.23
C VAL A 111 34.02 -1.12 16.49
N GLY A 112 33.57 -1.45 17.70
CA GLY A 112 33.07 -2.79 18.03
C GLY A 112 31.88 -3.19 17.17
N ARG A 113 30.96 -2.26 16.90
CA ARG A 113 29.84 -2.46 15.96
C ARG A 113 30.32 -2.81 14.56
N ILE A 114 31.31 -2.08 14.03
CA ILE A 114 31.87 -2.32 12.69
C ILE A 114 32.56 -3.68 12.61
N LEU A 115 33.27 -4.08 13.67
CA LEU A 115 33.97 -5.37 13.73
C LEU A 115 33.06 -6.55 14.11
N ASN A 116 31.78 -6.30 14.40
CA ASN A 116 30.84 -7.27 14.95
C ASN A 116 31.33 -7.91 16.28
N ILE A 117 32.01 -7.11 17.11
CA ILE A 117 32.43 -7.44 18.48
C ILE A 117 31.84 -6.35 19.39
N PRO A 118 30.56 -6.47 19.81
CA PRO A 118 29.91 -5.43 20.59
C PRO A 118 30.60 -5.22 21.95
N VAL A 119 30.66 -3.96 22.37
CA VAL A 119 31.08 -3.58 23.71
C VAL A 119 29.86 -3.61 24.63
N PHE A 120 29.86 -4.53 25.60
CA PHE A 120 28.72 -4.73 26.49
C PHE A 120 28.68 -3.71 27.62
N ASP A 121 29.83 -3.45 28.23
CA ASP A 121 29.97 -2.54 29.35
C ASP A 121 31.37 -1.89 29.36
N HIS A 122 31.48 -0.83 30.14
CA HIS A 122 32.74 -0.20 30.51
C HIS A 122 32.77 -0.03 32.03
N LEU A 123 33.74 -0.69 32.68
CA LEU A 123 33.95 -0.57 34.12
C LEU A 123 35.06 0.42 34.43
N ILE A 124 34.79 1.35 35.34
CA ILE A 124 35.81 2.12 36.06
C ILE A 124 36.03 1.43 37.39
N ILE A 125 37.27 1.08 37.70
CA ILE A 125 37.59 0.38 38.95
C ILE A 125 38.57 1.19 39.80
N THR A 126 38.50 0.98 41.11
CA THR A 126 39.52 1.36 42.08
C THR A 126 39.98 0.11 42.82
N THR A 127 40.84 0.28 43.84
CA THR A 127 41.21 -0.83 44.71
C THR A 127 40.07 -1.32 45.60
N GLU A 128 39.02 -0.53 45.80
CA GLU A 128 37.97 -0.79 46.79
C GLU A 128 36.57 -0.95 46.15
N ASP A 129 36.30 -0.24 45.05
CA ASP A 129 34.97 -0.14 44.44
C ASP A 129 35.02 0.03 42.91
N PHE A 130 33.87 -0.04 42.24
CA PHE A 130 33.73 0.12 40.80
C PHE A 130 32.45 0.84 40.36
N LEU A 131 32.45 1.35 39.13
CA LEU A 131 31.30 1.88 38.43
C LEU A 131 31.13 1.20 37.07
N SER A 132 29.90 0.80 36.77
CA SER A 132 29.50 0.26 35.47
C SER A 132 28.77 1.31 34.64
N PHE A 133 29.23 1.56 33.41
CA PHE A 133 28.54 2.45 32.47
C PHE A 133 27.16 1.91 32.10
N GLN A 134 27.02 0.59 32.00
CA GLN A 134 25.75 -0.05 31.70
C GLN A 134 24.75 0.17 32.84
N TYR A 135 25.18 0.01 34.10
CA TYR A 135 24.32 0.24 35.26
C TYR A 135 23.91 1.71 35.42
N GLN A 136 24.83 2.64 35.12
CA GLN A 136 24.56 4.08 35.11
C GLN A 136 23.72 4.56 33.92
N GLY A 137 23.40 3.68 32.95
CA GLY A 137 22.66 4.04 31.73
C GLY A 137 23.48 4.74 30.64
N LEU A 138 24.76 4.99 30.90
CA LEU A 138 25.68 5.67 29.95
C LEU A 138 25.87 4.85 28.67
N MET A 139 25.90 3.52 28.74
CA MET A 139 26.04 2.70 27.53
C MET A 139 24.91 2.94 26.53
N GLU A 140 23.68 3.12 27.01
CA GLU A 140 22.51 3.36 26.14
C GLU A 140 22.52 4.76 25.52
N GLU A 141 22.99 5.75 26.28
CA GLU A 141 23.22 7.11 25.78
C GLU A 141 24.29 7.11 24.67
N LEU A 142 25.46 6.52 24.95
CA LEU A 142 26.59 6.53 24.02
C LEU A 142 26.31 5.70 22.75
N ARG A 143 25.54 4.61 22.84
CA ARG A 143 25.09 3.86 21.65
C ARG A 143 24.25 4.70 20.68
N LYS A 144 23.58 5.75 21.15
CA LYS A 144 22.77 6.68 20.33
C LYS A 144 23.59 7.85 19.80
N SER A 145 24.82 8.05 20.27
CA SER A 145 25.70 9.10 19.79
C SER A 145 25.96 8.99 18.29
N LEU A 146 26.02 10.14 17.62
CA LEU A 146 26.42 10.27 16.22
C LEU A 146 27.88 10.71 16.07
N LYS A 147 28.59 11.01 17.16
CA LYS A 147 29.90 11.66 17.15
C LYS A 147 30.94 10.86 16.36
N TRP A 148 31.00 9.55 16.59
CA TRP A 148 31.96 8.65 15.95
C TRP A 148 31.34 7.78 14.86
N VAL A 149 30.09 8.05 14.45
CA VAL A 149 29.43 7.33 13.37
C VAL A 149 30.02 7.79 12.03
N PRO A 150 30.37 6.87 11.11
CA PRO A 150 30.87 7.26 9.80
C PRO A 150 29.89 8.18 9.04
N PRO A 151 30.36 9.26 8.39
CA PRO A 151 29.48 10.25 7.75
C PRO A 151 28.49 9.66 6.74
N TYR A 152 28.88 8.63 5.99
CA TYR A 152 28.00 7.98 5.01
C TYR A 152 26.77 7.33 5.66
N GLU A 153 26.90 6.76 6.87
CA GLU A 153 25.75 6.20 7.59
C GLU A 153 24.82 7.29 8.09
N ILE A 154 25.36 8.45 8.48
CA ILE A 154 24.57 9.61 8.91
C ILE A 154 23.74 10.12 7.73
N GLU A 155 24.38 10.27 6.56
CA GLU A 155 23.69 10.64 5.33
C GLU A 155 22.59 9.64 4.94
N GLU A 156 22.86 8.34 5.06
CA GLU A 156 21.85 7.31 4.79
C GLU A 156 20.65 7.41 5.73
N ARG A 157 20.87 7.65 7.04
CA ARG A 157 19.80 7.88 8.01
C ARG A 157 18.98 9.11 7.66
N ILE A 158 19.62 10.22 7.31
CA ILE A 158 18.94 11.45 6.89
C ILE A 158 18.10 11.19 5.64
N ARG A 159 18.67 10.58 4.60
CA ARG A 159 17.94 10.25 3.36
C ARG A 159 16.77 9.30 3.61
N ALA A 160 16.93 8.32 4.51
CA ALA A 160 15.87 7.40 4.87
C ALA A 160 14.74 8.11 5.62
N GLU A 161 15.08 9.02 6.53
CA GLU A 161 14.11 9.84 7.27
C GLU A 161 13.36 10.80 6.35
N GLU A 162 14.07 11.51 5.47
CA GLU A 162 13.48 12.37 4.44
C GLU A 162 12.52 11.60 3.52
N ARG A 163 12.91 10.38 3.11
CA ARG A 163 12.04 9.50 2.32
C ARG A 163 10.78 9.14 3.10
N ARG A 164 10.91 8.76 4.38
CA ARG A 164 9.76 8.44 5.24
C ARG A 164 8.81 9.62 5.35
N MET A 165 9.32 10.80 5.69
CA MET A 165 8.51 12.02 5.79
C MET A 165 7.82 12.36 4.46
N ARG A 166 8.51 12.20 3.33
CA ARG A 166 7.94 12.42 2.01
C ARG A 166 6.83 11.41 1.69
N GLU A 167 7.02 10.13 1.99
CA GLU A 167 6.02 9.09 1.80
C GLU A 167 4.78 9.34 2.67
N GLU A 168 4.97 9.75 3.92
CA GLU A 168 3.89 10.12 4.83
C GLU A 168 3.13 11.35 4.33
N ALA A 169 3.83 12.39 3.86
CA ALA A 169 3.21 13.58 3.29
C ALA A 169 2.42 13.26 2.02
N VAL A 170 2.95 12.40 1.13
CA VAL A 170 2.23 11.95 -0.07
C VAL A 170 0.98 11.15 0.29
N ARG A 171 1.07 10.27 1.30
CA ARG A 171 -0.09 9.50 1.80
C ARG A 171 -1.16 10.43 2.36
N ALA A 172 -0.78 11.36 3.23
CA ALA A 172 -1.70 12.32 3.82
C ALA A 172 -2.40 13.19 2.75
N ALA A 173 -1.63 13.72 1.79
CA ALA A 173 -2.18 14.51 0.68
C ALA A 173 -3.16 13.71 -0.19
N ARG A 174 -2.88 12.42 -0.42
CA ARG A 174 -3.79 11.53 -1.14
C ARG A 174 -5.09 11.30 -0.38
N GLU A 175 -5.02 11.01 0.91
CA GLU A 175 -6.21 10.79 1.76
C GLU A 175 -7.10 12.04 1.84
N GLU A 176 -6.48 13.21 1.97
CA GLU A 176 -7.16 14.50 1.93
C GLU A 176 -7.83 14.74 0.57
N GLY A 177 -7.08 14.57 -0.53
CA GLY A 177 -7.61 14.70 -1.88
C GLY A 177 -8.77 13.73 -2.18
N GLU A 178 -8.71 12.49 -1.69
CA GLU A 178 -9.82 11.53 -1.81
C GLU A 178 -11.05 11.96 -1.01
N ARG A 179 -10.86 12.51 0.20
CA ARG A 179 -11.95 13.00 1.06
C ARG A 179 -12.64 14.21 0.43
N GLU A 180 -11.85 15.17 -0.02
CA GLU A 180 -12.34 16.37 -0.69
C GLU A 180 -13.05 16.02 -2.00
N GLY A 181 -12.43 15.15 -2.81
CA GLY A 181 -12.99 14.66 -4.07
C GLY A 181 -14.34 13.98 -3.88
N LYS A 182 -14.47 13.08 -2.88
CA LYS A 182 -15.76 12.46 -2.52
C LYS A 182 -16.80 13.50 -2.09
N GLY A 183 -16.39 14.48 -1.29
CA GLY A 183 -17.28 15.56 -0.83
C GLY A 183 -17.74 16.50 -1.94
N MET A 184 -16.88 16.79 -2.91
CA MET A 184 -17.21 17.55 -4.11
C MET A 184 -18.16 16.75 -5.02
N GLY A 185 -17.81 15.50 -5.32
CA GLY A 185 -18.63 14.63 -6.17
C GLY A 185 -20.03 14.37 -5.60
N MET A 186 -20.16 14.18 -4.28
CA MET A 186 -21.47 14.03 -3.63
C MET A 186 -22.33 15.30 -3.75
N ARG A 187 -21.73 16.49 -3.57
CA ARG A 187 -22.44 17.78 -3.71
C ARG A 187 -22.87 18.04 -5.15
N GLU A 188 -21.99 17.76 -6.10
CA GLU A 188 -22.28 17.91 -7.52
C GLU A 188 -23.37 16.94 -7.97
N GLY A 189 -23.27 15.66 -7.63
CA GLY A 189 -24.28 14.66 -7.95
C GLY A 189 -25.66 14.96 -7.34
N LEU A 190 -25.72 15.46 -6.10
CA LEU A 190 -26.98 15.91 -5.49
C LEU A 190 -27.59 17.11 -6.23
N ARG A 191 -26.76 18.05 -6.71
CA ARG A 191 -27.22 19.23 -7.45
C ARG A 191 -27.75 18.85 -8.82
N GLU A 192 -27.03 18.00 -9.55
CA GLU A 192 -27.45 17.50 -10.86
C GLU A 192 -28.71 16.64 -10.75
N GLY A 193 -28.73 15.66 -9.85
CA GLY A 193 -29.91 14.83 -9.62
C GLY A 193 -31.15 15.64 -9.21
N ARG A 194 -31.00 16.73 -8.43
CA ARG A 194 -32.11 17.64 -8.13
C ARG A 194 -32.62 18.37 -9.37
N LYS A 195 -31.73 18.87 -10.23
CA LYS A 195 -32.11 19.56 -11.48
C LYS A 195 -32.85 18.61 -12.42
N GLU A 196 -32.27 17.44 -12.68
CA GLU A 196 -32.86 16.41 -13.54
C GLU A 196 -34.21 15.95 -12.99
N GLY A 197 -34.31 15.70 -11.68
CA GLY A 197 -35.57 15.31 -11.04
C GLY A 197 -36.66 16.38 -11.17
N MET A 198 -36.31 17.66 -11.04
CA MET A 198 -37.24 18.77 -11.21
C MET A 198 -37.72 18.90 -12.67
N GLU A 199 -36.81 18.74 -13.63
CA GLU A 199 -37.13 18.80 -15.06
C GLU A 199 -38.04 17.64 -15.49
N MET A 200 -37.71 16.42 -15.09
CA MET A 200 -38.55 15.24 -15.34
C MET A 200 -39.93 15.39 -14.71
N GLY A 201 -40.00 15.86 -13.45
CA GLY A 201 -41.26 16.09 -12.75
C GLY A 201 -42.14 17.14 -13.43
N LEU A 202 -41.54 18.22 -13.95
CA LEU A 202 -42.26 19.24 -14.71
C LEU A 202 -42.82 18.68 -16.01
N GLN A 203 -42.01 17.95 -16.78
CA GLN A 203 -42.46 17.33 -18.05
C GLN A 203 -43.57 16.29 -17.83
N GLU A 204 -43.45 15.47 -16.76
CA GLU A 204 -44.46 14.47 -16.42
C GLU A 204 -45.76 15.14 -15.96
N GLY A 205 -45.66 16.18 -15.11
CA GLY A 205 -46.79 16.99 -14.68
C GLY A 205 -47.51 17.67 -15.85
N GLU A 206 -46.76 18.25 -16.79
CA GLU A 206 -47.33 18.86 -18.00
C GLU A 206 -48.05 17.83 -18.89
N LYS A 207 -47.48 16.64 -19.06
CA LYS A 207 -48.13 15.56 -19.83
C LYS A 207 -49.42 15.11 -19.16
N LYS A 208 -49.38 14.83 -17.85
CA LYS A 208 -50.56 14.43 -17.07
C LYS A 208 -51.65 15.49 -17.12
N GLY A 209 -51.30 16.76 -16.89
CA GLY A 209 -52.25 17.87 -16.98
C GLY A 209 -52.86 18.04 -18.38
N LYS A 210 -52.07 17.88 -19.45
CA LYS A 210 -52.60 17.88 -20.84
C LYS A 210 -53.55 16.72 -21.10
N ASP A 211 -53.24 15.53 -20.60
CA ASP A 211 -54.09 14.34 -20.79
C ASP A 211 -55.37 14.41 -19.95
N GLU A 212 -55.30 14.93 -18.73
CA GLU A 212 -56.48 15.22 -17.88
C GLU A 212 -57.36 16.29 -18.51
N GLY A 213 -56.80 17.41 -18.97
CA GLY A 213 -57.55 18.46 -19.66
C GLY A 213 -58.22 17.97 -20.96
N LYS A 214 -57.56 17.06 -21.71
CA LYS A 214 -58.19 16.39 -22.87
C LYS A 214 -59.37 15.50 -22.45
N LYS A 215 -59.24 14.75 -21.35
CA LYS A 215 -60.32 13.92 -20.81
C LYS A 215 -61.49 14.78 -20.34
N GLU A 216 -61.24 15.86 -19.60
CA GLU A 216 -62.28 16.79 -19.15
C GLU A 216 -63.01 17.43 -20.33
N LYS A 217 -62.27 17.93 -21.32
CA LYS A 217 -62.86 18.50 -22.54
C LYS A 217 -63.65 17.45 -23.33
N ALA A 218 -63.18 16.20 -23.40
CA ALA A 218 -63.93 15.10 -24.02
C ALA A 218 -65.23 14.79 -23.25
N VAL A 219 -65.21 14.84 -21.92
CA VAL A 219 -66.40 14.69 -21.07
C VAL A 219 -67.38 15.85 -21.28
N GLU A 220 -66.88 17.08 -21.39
CA GLU A 220 -67.70 18.27 -21.66
C GLU A 220 -68.37 18.20 -23.03
N ILE A 221 -67.61 17.85 -24.08
CA ILE A 221 -68.14 17.65 -25.44
C ILE A 221 -69.17 16.51 -25.44
N ALA A 222 -68.91 15.40 -24.74
CA ALA A 222 -69.86 14.30 -24.65
C ALA A 222 -71.16 14.72 -23.93
N ARG A 223 -71.08 15.54 -22.87
CA ARG A 223 -72.26 16.10 -22.20
C ARG A 223 -73.06 17.02 -23.11
N ALA A 224 -72.39 17.87 -23.89
CA ALA A 224 -73.05 18.77 -24.84
C ALA A 224 -73.75 18.00 -25.98
N ALA A 225 -73.08 17.02 -26.57
CA ALA A 225 -73.65 16.18 -27.63
C ALA A 225 -74.85 15.34 -27.14
N LEU A 226 -74.83 14.86 -25.90
CA LEU A 226 -75.99 14.19 -25.28
C LEU A 226 -77.17 15.14 -25.06
N ALA A 227 -76.91 16.40 -24.68
CA ALA A 227 -77.96 17.40 -24.49
C ALA A 227 -78.66 17.81 -25.80
N GLU A 228 -77.96 17.69 -26.93
CA GLU A 228 -78.51 17.89 -28.28
C GLU A 228 -79.18 16.63 -28.87
N GLY A 229 -79.25 15.52 -28.11
CA GLY A 229 -79.97 14.31 -28.50
C GLY A 229 -79.19 13.34 -29.38
N MET A 230 -77.86 13.43 -29.47
CA MET A 230 -77.03 12.45 -30.18
C MET A 230 -76.75 11.20 -29.31
N GLU A 231 -76.91 10.00 -29.88
CA GLU A 231 -76.45 8.76 -29.24
C GLU A 231 -74.92 8.66 -29.27
N ILE A 232 -74.31 8.50 -28.09
CA ILE A 232 -72.87 8.30 -27.95
C ILE A 232 -72.58 6.82 -27.68
N GLY A 233 -72.04 6.12 -28.67
CA GLY A 233 -71.48 4.78 -28.51
C GLY A 233 -70.02 4.83 -28.02
N VAL A 234 -69.71 4.09 -26.95
CA VAL A 234 -68.33 3.95 -26.45
C VAL A 234 -67.53 3.02 -27.37
N VAL A 235 -66.51 3.54 -28.05
CA VAL A 235 -65.56 2.74 -28.83
C VAL A 235 -64.26 2.58 -28.05
N GLY A 236 -64.04 1.38 -27.49
CA GLY A 236 -62.76 0.99 -26.92
C GLY A 236 -61.71 0.82 -28.03
N GLY A 237 -60.66 1.64 -27.98
CA GLY A 237 -59.33 1.46 -28.59
C GLY A 237 -59.22 0.72 -29.93
N GLY A 238 -59.02 1.47 -31.03
CA GLY A 238 -58.37 0.93 -32.23
C GLY A 238 -58.78 1.58 -33.54
N GLY A 239 -57.83 2.29 -34.17
CA GLY A 239 -57.65 2.51 -35.61
C GLY A 239 -58.89 2.68 -36.51
N TRP A 240 -59.11 3.90 -36.99
CA TRP A 240 -60.05 4.20 -38.07
C TRP A 240 -59.70 3.44 -39.36
N ARG A 241 -60.65 2.67 -39.89
CA ARG A 241 -60.69 2.27 -41.31
C ARG A 241 -62.08 2.59 -41.86
N VAL A 242 -62.15 3.58 -42.76
CA VAL A 242 -63.37 3.93 -43.48
C VAL A 242 -63.53 2.92 -44.63
N GLY A 243 -64.62 2.15 -44.59
CA GLY A 243 -64.92 1.12 -45.57
C GLY A 243 -65.40 1.69 -46.89
N GLY A 244 -64.53 1.67 -47.90
CA GLY A 244 -64.92 1.60 -49.31
C GLY A 244 -64.81 0.14 -49.77
N LYS A 245 -65.84 -0.37 -50.47
CA LYS A 245 -65.77 -1.68 -51.16
C LYS A 245 -64.63 -1.65 -52.19
N VAL A 246 -63.55 -2.36 -51.90
CA VAL A 246 -62.55 -2.77 -52.89
C VAL A 246 -62.45 -4.29 -52.82
N SER A 247 -62.69 -4.94 -53.95
CA SER A 247 -62.57 -6.37 -54.16
C SER A 247 -61.15 -6.84 -53.83
N TRP A 248 -61.05 -7.96 -53.12
CA TRP A 248 -59.79 -8.61 -52.77
C TRP A 248 -59.20 -9.40 -53.93
N GLN A 249 -57.91 -9.22 -54.18
CA GLN A 249 -57.02 -10.25 -54.72
C GLN A 249 -55.78 -10.32 -53.81
N ASP A 250 -55.69 -11.46 -53.12
CA ASP A 250 -54.52 -12.22 -52.66
C ASP A 250 -53.43 -11.63 -51.75
N ASN A 251 -53.11 -12.47 -50.74
CA ASN A 251 -51.88 -12.62 -49.96
C ASN A 251 -51.58 -11.59 -48.85
N ASP A 252 -51.88 -11.95 -47.58
CA ASP A 252 -50.86 -12.56 -46.70
C ASP A 252 -51.28 -12.61 -45.21
N CYS A 253 -50.73 -13.64 -44.55
CA CYS A 253 -50.99 -14.08 -43.19
C CYS A 253 -50.63 -13.07 -42.10
N TRP A 254 -51.43 -13.09 -41.02
CA TRP A 254 -51.21 -12.33 -39.79
C TRP A 254 -50.39 -13.15 -38.78
N PHE A 255 -49.51 -12.47 -38.03
CA PHE A 255 -49.05 -12.97 -36.73
C PHE A 255 -49.09 -11.87 -35.66
N GLN A 256 -49.76 -12.23 -34.56
CA GLN A 256 -50.00 -11.49 -33.33
C GLN A 256 -48.72 -11.43 -32.47
N SER A 257 -48.45 -10.31 -31.82
CA SER A 257 -47.53 -10.24 -30.68
C SER A 257 -48.33 -10.17 -29.38
N SER A 258 -47.96 -11.01 -28.40
CA SER A 258 -48.36 -10.83 -27.01
C SER A 258 -47.12 -10.85 -26.11
N ALA A 259 -47.04 -9.79 -25.31
CA ALA A 259 -46.39 -9.54 -24.03
C ALA A 259 -45.29 -10.51 -23.49
N TRP A 260 -44.08 -9.95 -23.33
CA TRP A 260 -43.38 -9.72 -22.05
C TRP A 260 -43.45 -10.79 -20.94
N GLU A 261 -42.32 -11.46 -20.70
CA GLU A 261 -41.67 -11.58 -19.38
C GLU A 261 -40.20 -12.05 -19.56
N PRO A 262 -39.20 -11.47 -18.85
CA PRO A 262 -37.80 -11.85 -18.98
C PRO A 262 -37.41 -12.89 -17.91
N GLN A 263 -36.97 -14.08 -18.33
CA GLN A 263 -36.22 -15.01 -17.48
C GLN A 263 -34.97 -15.55 -18.21
N PRO A 264 -33.89 -15.86 -17.47
CA PRO A 264 -32.56 -16.00 -18.03
C PRO A 264 -32.32 -17.38 -18.65
N TRP A 265 -31.67 -17.36 -19.84
CA TRP A 265 -30.77 -18.39 -20.36
C TRP A 265 -31.38 -19.80 -20.55
N LYS A 266 -32.09 -20.01 -21.67
CA LYS A 266 -32.16 -21.33 -22.34
C LYS A 266 -32.13 -21.17 -23.86
N LEU A 267 -31.04 -21.66 -24.47
CA LEU A 267 -30.90 -21.86 -25.92
C LEU A 267 -31.83 -23.00 -26.37
N CYS A 268 -32.82 -22.69 -27.21
CA CYS A 268 -33.46 -23.67 -28.08
C CYS A 268 -33.02 -23.41 -29.52
N PHE A 269 -32.38 -24.42 -30.12
CA PHE A 269 -31.93 -24.45 -31.51
C PHE A 269 -33.01 -25.03 -32.43
N GLN A 270 -33.15 -24.47 -33.64
CA GLN A 270 -33.50 -25.24 -34.85
C GLN A 270 -33.19 -24.44 -36.14
N SER A 271 -33.06 -25.20 -37.23
CA SER A 271 -32.09 -25.05 -38.31
C SER A 271 -32.53 -24.27 -39.55
N GLY A 272 -31.57 -23.71 -40.31
CA GLY A 272 -31.80 -23.24 -41.70
C GLY A 272 -30.51 -22.73 -42.37
N LYS A 273 -30.08 -23.36 -43.46
CA LYS A 273 -28.75 -23.33 -44.09
C LYS A 273 -28.42 -22.08 -44.93
N ARG A 274 -27.18 -21.56 -44.85
CA ARG A 274 -26.19 -21.22 -45.93
C ARG A 274 -25.24 -20.08 -45.52
N SER A 275 -23.94 -20.24 -45.80
CA SER A 275 -22.83 -19.38 -45.35
C SER A 275 -21.85 -19.06 -46.49
N PHE A 276 -21.34 -17.81 -46.61
CA PHE A 276 -20.07 -17.40 -47.28
C PHE A 276 -19.71 -15.91 -46.93
N PRO A 277 -18.45 -15.41 -47.08
CA PRO A 277 -17.74 -14.72 -46.00
C PRO A 277 -17.13 -13.32 -46.33
N LEU A 278 -16.81 -12.55 -45.28
CA LEU A 278 -15.88 -11.40 -45.30
C LEU A 278 -14.48 -11.82 -44.79
N PRO A 279 -13.38 -11.14 -45.21
CA PRO A 279 -12.02 -11.44 -44.72
C PRO A 279 -11.86 -11.17 -43.22
N ARG A 280 -11.27 -12.14 -42.50
CA ARG A 280 -11.18 -12.19 -41.03
C ARG A 280 -10.47 -10.98 -40.39
N SER A 281 -9.53 -10.33 -41.07
CA SER A 281 -8.63 -9.34 -40.50
C SER A 281 -9.22 -7.94 -40.26
N GLN A 282 -10.35 -7.59 -40.90
CA GLN A 282 -11.03 -6.30 -40.70
C GLN A 282 -12.15 -6.36 -39.66
N ALA A 283 -12.79 -7.51 -39.49
CA ALA A 283 -13.98 -7.62 -38.64
C ALA A 283 -13.66 -7.78 -37.14
N GLU A 284 -12.48 -8.28 -36.79
CA GLU A 284 -12.05 -8.53 -35.40
C GLU A 284 -11.63 -7.25 -34.65
N ARG A 285 -11.43 -6.11 -35.35
CA ARG A 285 -10.94 -4.86 -34.74
C ARG A 285 -12.03 -3.90 -34.22
N LEU A 286 -13.29 -4.09 -34.63
CA LEU A 286 -14.38 -3.13 -34.34
C LEU A 286 -15.60 -3.78 -33.68
N CYS A 287 -15.66 -5.11 -33.65
CA CYS A 287 -16.83 -5.87 -33.24
C CYS A 287 -16.38 -7.16 -32.52
N LYS A 288 -17.09 -7.60 -31.45
CA LYS A 288 -16.89 -8.97 -30.93
C LYS A 288 -17.49 -9.94 -31.94
N TYR A 289 -16.63 -10.79 -32.52
CA TYR A 289 -17.01 -11.78 -33.52
C TYR A 289 -17.25 -13.15 -32.86
N SER A 290 -18.45 -13.70 -33.05
CA SER A 290 -18.76 -15.09 -32.70
C SER A 290 -19.11 -15.86 -33.96
N ARG A 291 -18.43 -17.00 -34.15
CA ARG A 291 -18.59 -17.85 -35.33
C ARG A 291 -19.32 -19.12 -34.92
N ASN A 292 -20.53 -19.34 -35.44
CA ASN A 292 -21.07 -20.69 -35.52
C ASN A 292 -21.93 -20.89 -36.78
N THR A 293 -22.02 -22.15 -37.20
CA THR A 293 -21.97 -22.69 -38.58
C THR A 293 -23.09 -22.34 -39.58
N ALA A 294 -23.69 -21.14 -39.52
CA ALA A 294 -24.48 -20.61 -40.63
C ALA A 294 -24.63 -19.08 -40.71
N LYS A 295 -24.25 -18.28 -39.69
CA LYS A 295 -24.37 -16.81 -39.75
C LYS A 295 -23.20 -16.13 -39.05
N HIS A 296 -22.83 -14.96 -39.57
CA HIS A 296 -21.85 -14.08 -38.96
C HIS A 296 -22.57 -13.05 -38.09
N VAL A 297 -22.37 -13.09 -36.77
CA VAL A 297 -22.93 -12.09 -35.86
C VAL A 297 -21.82 -11.11 -35.48
N TYR A 298 -22.10 -9.82 -35.66
CA TYR A 298 -21.20 -8.71 -35.37
C TYR A 298 -21.86 -7.79 -34.34
N SER A 299 -21.24 -7.64 -33.17
CA SER A 299 -21.67 -6.70 -32.12
C SER A 299 -20.70 -5.51 -32.11
N CYS A 300 -21.17 -4.34 -32.56
CA CYS A 300 -20.37 -3.11 -32.64
C CYS A 300 -20.94 -2.03 -31.71
N ARG A 301 -20.09 -1.11 -31.25
CA ARG A 301 -20.54 0.10 -30.53
C ARG A 301 -21.30 1.03 -31.49
N TYR A 302 -22.22 1.81 -30.92
CA TYR A 302 -23.16 2.70 -31.62
C TYR A 302 -22.49 3.59 -32.70
N ASP A 303 -21.25 4.00 -32.44
CA ASP A 303 -20.46 4.96 -33.20
C ASP A 303 -19.95 4.42 -34.56
N ILE A 304 -20.12 3.12 -34.82
CA ILE A 304 -19.64 2.43 -36.04
C ILE A 304 -20.79 2.12 -37.04
N PHE A 305 -22.03 2.44 -36.66
CA PHE A 305 -23.27 2.13 -37.40
C PHE A 305 -23.30 2.69 -38.83
N GLU A 306 -22.92 3.96 -39.02
CA GLU A 306 -22.98 4.65 -40.31
C GLU A 306 -22.09 4.01 -41.38
N ILE A 307 -20.91 3.54 -40.97
CA ILE A 307 -19.89 3.00 -41.87
C ILE A 307 -20.31 1.61 -42.37
N PHE A 308 -20.87 0.78 -41.49
CA PHE A 308 -21.31 -0.58 -41.83
C PHE A 308 -22.56 -0.58 -42.72
N TYR A 309 -23.50 0.33 -42.47
CA TYR A 309 -24.71 0.49 -43.28
C TYR A 309 -24.38 0.96 -44.71
N LYS A 310 -23.49 1.95 -44.86
CA LYS A 310 -23.01 2.42 -46.18
C LYS A 310 -22.29 1.33 -46.97
N TYR A 311 -21.56 0.44 -46.30
CA TYR A 311 -20.91 -0.71 -46.95
C TYR A 311 -21.92 -1.75 -47.47
N CYS A 312 -22.94 -2.09 -46.69
CA CYS A 312 -23.96 -3.07 -47.08
C CYS A 312 -24.80 -2.59 -48.27
N GLN A 313 -25.14 -1.29 -48.32
CA GLN A 313 -25.84 -0.71 -49.47
C GLN A 313 -25.01 -0.75 -50.76
N ARG A 314 -23.70 -0.50 -50.68
CA ARG A 314 -22.79 -0.56 -51.85
C ARG A 314 -22.62 -1.97 -52.43
N LYS A 315 -22.82 -3.01 -51.64
CA LYS A 315 -22.64 -4.42 -52.04
C LYS A 315 -23.95 -5.14 -52.39
N LEU A 316 -25.09 -4.43 -52.42
CA LEU A 316 -26.43 -4.98 -52.68
C LEU A 316 -26.82 -6.15 -51.75
N ILE A 317 -26.36 -6.10 -50.50
CA ILE A 317 -26.70 -7.09 -49.48
C ILE A 317 -28.00 -6.63 -48.80
N LYS A 318 -29.04 -7.47 -48.80
CA LYS A 318 -30.29 -7.20 -48.07
C LYS A 318 -30.05 -7.36 -46.57
N CYS A 319 -29.92 -6.26 -45.85
CA CYS A 319 -29.83 -6.26 -44.38
C CYS A 319 -31.20 -5.95 -43.76
N ARG A 320 -31.62 -6.75 -42.77
CA ARG A 320 -32.79 -6.45 -41.93
C ARG A 320 -32.30 -5.94 -40.58
N ILE A 321 -32.77 -4.76 -40.18
CA ILE A 321 -32.40 -4.12 -38.92
C ILE A 321 -33.52 -4.37 -37.92
N TYR A 322 -33.17 -4.88 -36.74
CA TYR A 322 -34.05 -4.87 -35.57
C TYR A 322 -33.42 -4.05 -34.47
N ILE A 323 -34.18 -3.08 -33.96
CA ILE A 323 -33.78 -2.24 -32.83
C ILE A 323 -34.61 -2.73 -31.64
N SER A 324 -33.96 -3.42 -30.71
CA SER A 324 -34.44 -3.59 -29.35
C SER A 324 -33.64 -2.64 -28.48
N SER A 325 -34.28 -2.12 -27.43
CA SER A 325 -33.81 -1.04 -26.57
C SER A 325 -32.62 -1.43 -25.66
N ASP A 326 -31.55 -1.99 -26.24
CA ASP A 326 -30.14 -1.91 -25.80
C ASP A 326 -29.17 -2.82 -26.60
N ILE A 327 -29.63 -3.58 -27.61
CA ILE A 327 -28.73 -4.36 -28.50
C ILE A 327 -29.29 -4.40 -29.94
N ILE A 328 -28.46 -4.02 -30.92
CA ILE A 328 -28.73 -4.21 -32.36
C ILE A 328 -28.14 -5.55 -32.79
N ILE A 329 -28.96 -6.46 -33.30
CA ILE A 329 -28.53 -7.77 -33.83
C ILE A 329 -28.70 -7.78 -35.35
N PHE A 330 -27.62 -8.09 -36.09
CA PHE A 330 -27.62 -8.23 -37.54
C PHE A 330 -27.77 -9.72 -37.95
N PHE A 331 -28.52 -9.98 -39.02
CA PHE A 331 -28.70 -11.31 -39.61
C PHE A 331 -28.29 -11.39 -41.07
#